data_AF-A0A2S9G4I7-F1
#
_entry.id   AF-A0A2S9G4I7-F1
#
_cell.length_a   1.000
_cell.length_b   1.000
_cell.length_c   1.000
_cell.angle_alpha   90.00
_cell.angle_beta   90.00
_cell.angle_gamma   90.00
#
_symmetry.space_group_name_H-M   'P 1'
#
loop_
_entity.id
_entity.type
_entity.pdbx_description
1 polymer ?
#
loop_
_entity_poly.entity_id
_entity_poly.type
_entity_poly.pdbx_seq_one_letter_code
_entity_poly.pdbx_strand_id
1 'polypeptide(L)'
;MIGLVRSEHGVTRADAARRLRMSSGGAADLVARLRRARLLDETPAPVQGRGRPTTVLSPHPDGPLVLSVELRPADWRLAQAGLDG
;
A
#
# COMPACT_ATOMS: atom_id res chain seq x y z
N MET A 1 -5.16 6.02 -3.31
CA MET A 1 -4.78 4.61 -3.07
C MET A 1 -3.42 4.54 -2.38
N ILE A 2 -2.31 4.76 -3.10
CA ILE A 2 -0.95 4.70 -2.53
C ILE A 2 -0.79 5.56 -1.27
N GLY A 3 -1.18 6.84 -1.33
CA GLY A 3 -1.09 7.73 -0.16
C GLY A 3 -1.86 7.24 1.07
N LEU A 4 -3.01 6.56 0.87
CA LEU A 4 -3.81 6.01 1.96
C LEU A 4 -3.16 4.78 2.59
N VAL A 5 -2.57 3.90 1.78
CA VAL A 5 -1.82 2.72 2.27
C VAL A 5 -0.57 3.16 3.03
N ARG A 6 0.09 4.24 2.59
CA ARG A 6 1.25 4.84 3.29
C ARG A 6 0.85 5.47 4.63
N SER A 7 -0.30 6.13 4.71
CA SER A 7 -0.73 6.81 5.94
C SER A 7 -1.43 5.89 6.94
N GLU A 8 -2.02 4.77 6.48
CA GLU A 8 -2.79 3.86 7.32
C GLU A 8 -2.50 2.39 6.97
N HIS A 9 -1.72 1.74 7.84
CA HIS A 9 -1.51 0.29 7.75
C HIS A 9 -2.82 -0.46 8.00
N GLY A 10 -3.05 -1.52 7.21
CA GLY A 10 -4.22 -2.38 7.40
C GLY A 10 -5.49 -1.91 6.69
N VAL A 11 -5.44 -0.83 5.90
CA VAL A 11 -6.63 -0.34 5.18
C VAL A 11 -7.14 -1.40 4.19
N THR A 12 -8.44 -1.69 4.26
CA THR A 12 -9.05 -2.64 3.33
C THR A 12 -9.32 -2.00 1.97
N ARG A 13 -9.38 -2.80 0.89
CA ARG A 13 -9.75 -2.29 -0.45
C ARG A 13 -11.14 -1.66 -0.44
N ALA A 14 -12.09 -2.24 0.29
CA ALA A 14 -13.44 -1.69 0.42
C ALA A 14 -13.43 -0.31 1.11
N ASP A 15 -12.67 -0.17 2.20
CA ASP A 15 -12.53 1.12 2.89
C ASP A 15 -11.82 2.16 2.05
N ALA A 16 -10.75 1.77 1.34
CA ALA A 16 -10.04 2.65 0.43
C ALA A 16 -10.97 3.13 -0.70
N ALA A 17 -11.76 2.25 -1.31
CA ALA A 17 -12.74 2.60 -2.33
C ALA A 17 -13.78 3.61 -1.80
N ARG A 18 -14.33 3.35 -0.60
CA ARG A 18 -15.30 4.23 0.07
C ARG A 18 -14.71 5.62 0.32
N ARG A 19 -13.53 5.70 0.94
CA ARG A 19 -12.89 6.98 1.31
C ARG A 19 -12.45 7.79 0.09
N LEU A 20 -12.00 7.11 -0.97
CA LEU A 20 -11.60 7.74 -2.22
C LEU A 20 -12.77 7.98 -3.18
N ARG A 21 -14.01 7.68 -2.76
CA ARG A 21 -15.25 7.82 -3.56
C ARG A 21 -15.15 7.12 -4.92
N MET A 22 -14.55 5.93 -4.94
CA MET A 22 -14.39 5.10 -6.12
C MET A 22 -15.50 4.05 -6.20
N SER A 23 -15.91 3.70 -7.43
CA SER A 23 -16.71 2.50 -7.63
C SER A 23 -15.92 1.24 -7.25
N SER A 24 -16.61 0.18 -6.85
CA SER A 24 -15.97 -1.10 -6.52
C SER A 24 -15.17 -1.67 -7.70
N GLY A 25 -15.70 -1.56 -8.92
CA GLY A 25 -15.03 -1.97 -10.15
C GLY A 25 -13.80 -1.13 -10.45
N GLY A 26 -13.89 0.20 -10.34
CA GLY A 26 -12.75 1.09 -10.57
C GLY A 26 -11.64 0.92 -9.52
N ALA A 27 -12.01 0.68 -8.26
CA ALA A 27 -11.05 0.36 -7.21
C ALA A 27 -10.37 -1.00 -7.45
N ALA A 28 -11.12 -2.01 -7.90
CA ALA A 28 -10.57 -3.31 -8.25
C ALA A 28 -9.59 -3.24 -9.42
N ASP A 29 -9.95 -2.53 -10.50
CA ASP A 29 -9.06 -2.34 -11.65
C ASP A 29 -7.78 -1.59 -11.27
N LEU A 30 -7.91 -0.48 -10.53
CA LEU A 30 -6.76 0.28 -10.07
C LEU A 30 -5.83 -0.58 -9.20
N VAL A 31 -6.37 -1.34 -8.26
CA VAL A 31 -5.57 -2.26 -7.44
C VAL A 31 -4.89 -3.32 -8.29
N ALA A 32 -5.59 -3.93 -9.24
CA ALA A 32 -5.00 -4.91 -10.14
C ALA A 32 -3.83 -4.32 -10.96
N ARG A 33 -3.96 -3.07 -11.43
CA ARG A 33 -2.87 -2.36 -12.11
C ARG A 33 -1.69 -2.07 -11.18
N LEU A 34 -1.96 -1.63 -9.94
CA LEU A 34 -0.92 -1.37 -8.95
C LEU A 34 -0.20 -2.64 -8.49
N ARG A 35 -0.89 -3.78 -8.40
CA ARG A 35 -0.28 -5.10 -8.15
C ARG A 35 0.62 -5.54 -9.30
N ARG A 36 0.17 -5.39 -10.55
CA ARG A 36 1.00 -5.68 -11.74
C ARG A 36 2.26 -4.81 -11.79
N ALA A 37 2.17 -3.57 -11.33
CA ALA A 37 3.30 -2.65 -11.21
C ALA A 37 4.17 -2.91 -9.97
N ARG A 38 3.88 -3.93 -9.15
CA ARG A 38 4.54 -4.20 -7.86
C ARG A 38 4.56 -2.99 -6.92
N LEU A 39 3.49 -2.20 -6.91
CA LEU A 39 3.38 -1.06 -5.99
C LEU A 39 2.60 -1.43 -4.73
N LEU A 40 1.54 -2.23 -4.89
CA LEU A 40 0.72 -2.71 -3.79
C LEU A 40 0.58 -4.23 -3.86
N ASP A 41 0.22 -4.84 -2.74
CA ASP A 41 -0.26 -6.22 -2.65
C ASP A 41 -1.57 -6.30 -1.84
N GLU A 42 -2.27 -7.42 -2.00
CA GLU A 42 -3.53 -7.73 -1.32
C GLU A 42 -3.42 -9.03 -0.55
N THR A 43 -3.74 -9.00 0.73
CA THR A 43 -3.90 -10.19 1.56
C THR A 43 -5.34 -10.29 2.07
N PRO A 44 -5.89 -11.50 2.26
CA PRO A 44 -7.20 -11.65 2.90
C PRO A 44 -7.22 -10.90 4.23
N ALA A 45 -8.23 -10.05 4.45
CA ALA A 45 -8.40 -9.43 5.75
C ALA A 45 -8.78 -10.52 6.78
N PRO A 46 -8.38 -10.37 8.06
CA PRO A 46 -8.85 -11.25 9.13
C PRO A 46 -10.38 -11.32 9.10
N VAL A 47 -10.93 -12.54 9.15
CA VAL A 47 -12.38 -12.74 9.02
C VAL A 47 -13.08 -12.15 10.24
N GLN A 48 -13.87 -11.10 10.03
CA GLN A 48 -14.74 -10.50 11.05
C GLN A 48 -16.20 -10.63 10.59
N GLY A 49 -16.89 -11.65 11.09
CA GLY A 49 -18.33 -11.82 10.89
C GLY A 49 -18.78 -12.20 9.48
N ARG A 50 -20.06 -11.93 9.17
CA ARG A 50 -20.68 -12.21 7.87
C ARG A 50 -20.51 -11.00 6.95
N GLY A 51 -20.01 -11.22 5.73
CA GLY A 51 -19.84 -10.18 4.72
C GLY A 51 -19.05 -10.70 3.53
N ARG A 52 -19.01 -9.95 2.43
CA ARG A 52 -18.15 -10.27 1.30
C ARG A 52 -16.68 -10.20 1.78
N PRO A 53 -15.85 -11.23 1.54
CA PRO A 53 -14.43 -11.16 1.86
C PRO A 53 -13.80 -9.88 1.30
N THR A 54 -13.09 -9.17 2.15
CA THR A 54 -12.30 -7.99 1.79
C THR A 54 -10.82 -8.30 1.93
N THR A 55 -9.99 -7.50 1.29
CA THR A 55 -8.54 -7.64 1.27
C THR A 55 -7.92 -6.42 1.94
N VAL A 56 -6.88 -6.65 2.73
CA VAL A 56 -6.00 -5.59 3.24
C VAL A 56 -5.03 -5.21 2.15
N LEU A 57 -4.84 -3.91 1.96
CA LEU A 57 -3.86 -3.35 1.05
C LEU A 57 -2.55 -3.12 1.79
N SER A 58 -1.44 -3.50 1.17
CA SER A 58 -0.08 -3.30 1.70
C SER A 58 0.87 -2.89 0.56
N PRO A 59 2.03 -2.31 0.85
CA PRO A 59 3.12 -2.22 -0.13
C PRO A 59 3.49 -3.60 -0.67
N HIS A 60 3.84 -3.68 -1.95
CA HIS A 60 4.31 -4.95 -2.51
C HIS A 60 5.68 -5.33 -1.92
N PRO A 61 5.92 -6.59 -1.52
CA PRO A 61 7.19 -7.02 -0.93
C PRO A 61 8.38 -6.84 -1.90
N ASP A 62 8.18 -7.15 -3.18
CA ASP A 62 9.16 -6.90 -4.26
C ASP A 62 8.97 -5.54 -4.95
N GLY A 63 8.41 -4.57 -4.22
CA GLY A 63 8.14 -3.24 -4.74
C GLY A 63 9.39 -2.35 -4.83
N PRO A 64 9.24 -1.11 -5.30
CA PRO A 64 10.35 -0.18 -5.42
C PRO A 64 10.95 0.14 -4.05
N LEU A 65 12.28 0.21 -4.00
CA LEU A 65 13.04 0.64 -2.84
C LEU A 65 13.55 2.06 -3.05
N VAL A 66 13.53 2.85 -1.98
CA VAL A 66 14.14 4.18 -1.93
C VAL A 66 15.35 4.11 -1.02
N LEU A 67 16.48 4.63 -1.50
CA LEU A 67 17.65 4.88 -0.65
C LEU A 67 17.66 6.36 -0.26
N SER A 68 17.72 6.61 1.04
CA SER A 68 17.88 7.95 1.59
C SER A 68 19.28 8.08 2.17
N VAL A 69 20.01 9.11 1.73
CA VAL A 69 21.36 9.42 2.19
C VAL A 69 21.35 10.73 2.94
N GLU A 70 21.82 10.71 4.18
CA GLU A 70 22.09 11.90 4.98
C GLU A 70 23.61 12.14 4.95
N LEU A 71 24.05 13.25 4.36
CA LEU A 71 25.45 13.65 4.31
C LEU A 71 25.72 14.76 5.34
N ARG A 72 26.74 14.56 6.17
CA ARG A 72 27.17 15.53 7.19
C ARG A 72 28.68 15.77 7.08
N PRO A 73 29.22 16.85 7.65
CA PRO A 73 30.65 17.17 7.52
C PRO A 73 31.61 16.08 8.03
N ALA A 74 31.20 15.30 9.04
CA ALA A 74 32.04 14.30 9.69
C ALA A 74 31.69 12.84 9.33
N ASP A 75 30.49 12.59 8.82
CA ASP A 75 30.00 11.24 8.53
C ASP A 75 28.84 11.26 7.51
N TRP A 76 28.29 10.08 7.24
CA TRP A 76 27.09 9.90 6.45
C TRP A 76 26.25 8.77 7.01
N ARG A 77 24.95 8.80 6.73
CA ARG A 77 24.02 7.72 7.04
C ARG A 77 23.27 7.31 5.78
N LEU A 78 22.95 6.03 5.70
CA LEU A 78 22.12 5.45 4.65
C LEU A 78 20.94 4.74 5.29
N ALA A 79 19.76 4.99 4.74
CA ALA A 79 18.55 4.25 5.05
C ALA A 79 17.94 3.70 3.77
N GLN A 80 17.34 2.52 3.85
CA GLN A 80 16.50 1.95 2.81
C GLN A 80 15.06 1.99 3.28
N ALA A 81 14.16 2.38 2.38
CA ALA A 81 12.73 2.55 2.63
C ALA A 81 11.90 1.86 1.54
N GLY A 82 10.75 1.34 1.93
CA GLY A 82 9.71 0.85 1.01
C GLY A 82 8.76 1.97 0.57
N LEU A 83 7.64 1.59 -0.04
CA LEU A 83 6.60 2.54 -0.45
C LEU A 83 5.85 3.18 0.74
N ASP A 84 5.95 2.58 1.92
CA ASP A 84 5.42 3.04 3.20
C ASP A 84 6.36 3.98 3.96
N GLY A 85 7.65 4.02 3.60
CA GLY A 85 8.64 4.93 4.19
C GLY A 85 9.59 4.27 5.16
#